data_AF-A0A2W6BKM8-F1
#
_entry.id   AF-A0A2W6BKM8-F1
#
_cell.length_a   1.000
_cell.length_b   1.000
_cell.length_c   1.000
_cell.angle_alpha   90.00
_cell.angle_beta   90.00
_cell.angle_gamma   90.00
#
_symmetry.space_group_name_H-M   'P 1'
#
loop_
_entity.id
_entity.type
_entity.pdbx_description
1 polymer ?
#
loop_
_entity_poly.entity_id
_entity_poly.type
_entity_poly.pdbx_seq_one_letter_code
_entity_poly.pdbx_strand_id
1 'polypeptide(L)'
;MSSMNARFNHARSSTTHTRLQNDPSEWYLYHTLYREAREAWPEVPYEVFIEWLKARPHLVVGDFGCGEALLTASVPNMVYSFDHVAINDGVIAVDMAQTGLPDGILDVAIFSLSLMGANVEDYLLEAYRLLRLDGRIRIAEPAGHWRHDRQHVLLRIIRNAGFELIGAVAERGSFIYVDALKS
;
A
#
# COMPACT_ATOMS: atom_id res chain seq x y z
N MET A 1 7.98 12.54 12.79
CA MET A 1 7.51 12.01 11.49
C MET A 1 8.45 12.32 10.32
N SER A 2 8.89 13.56 10.05
CA SER A 2 9.61 13.84 8.80
C SER A 2 10.96 13.13 8.63
N SER A 3 11.76 12.98 9.68
CA SER A 3 13.04 12.27 9.62
C SER A 3 12.89 10.76 9.38
N MET A 4 11.94 10.12 10.06
CA MET A 4 11.63 8.70 9.90
C MET A 4 11.04 8.41 8.52
N ASN A 5 10.08 9.22 8.06
CA ASN A 5 9.52 9.09 6.71
C ASN A 5 10.59 9.29 5.64
N ALA A 6 11.50 10.25 5.82
CA ALA A 6 12.63 10.45 4.92
C ALA A 6 13.52 9.20 4.88
N ARG A 7 13.84 8.60 6.04
CA ARG A 7 14.65 7.38 6.10
C ARG A 7 13.99 6.22 5.36
N PHE A 8 12.70 6.00 5.54
CA PHE A 8 11.96 4.99 4.79
C PHE A 8 11.98 5.28 3.28
N ASN A 9 11.69 6.52 2.87
CA ASN A 9 11.60 6.91 1.46
C ASN A 9 12.93 6.89 0.70
N HIS A 10 14.07 7.03 1.39
CA HIS A 10 15.39 7.03 0.75
C HIS A 10 16.11 5.68 0.79
N ALA A 11 15.61 4.71 1.55
CA ALA A 11 16.17 3.37 1.60
C ALA A 11 15.47 2.44 0.59
N ARG A 12 16.18 1.41 0.11
CA ARG A 12 15.53 0.26 -0.53
C ARG A 12 14.72 -0.51 0.51
N SER A 13 13.57 -1.05 0.13
CA SER A 13 12.68 -1.83 1.01
C SER A 13 13.41 -2.98 1.70
N SER A 14 14.29 -3.69 1.01
CA SER A 14 15.05 -4.81 1.58
C SER A 14 15.98 -4.38 2.73
N THR A 15 16.52 -3.16 2.65
CA THR A 15 17.32 -2.56 3.74
C THR A 15 16.44 -2.18 4.91
N THR A 16 15.27 -1.59 4.63
CA THR A 16 14.25 -1.29 5.65
C THR A 16 13.77 -2.56 6.33
N HIS A 17 13.44 -3.61 5.58
CA HIS A 17 12.96 -4.88 6.08
C HIS A 17 13.98 -5.52 7.03
N THR A 18 15.24 -5.68 6.58
CA THR A 18 16.32 -6.21 7.42
C THR A 18 16.47 -5.42 8.72
N ARG A 19 16.43 -4.08 8.63
CA ARG A 19 16.53 -3.21 9.81
C ARG A 19 15.38 -3.42 10.79
N LEU A 20 14.14 -3.46 10.30
CA LEU A 20 12.94 -3.61 11.13
C LEU A 20 12.77 -5.03 11.70
N GLN A 21 13.28 -6.04 11.01
CA GLN A 21 13.35 -7.41 11.52
C GLN A 21 14.33 -7.53 12.68
N ASN A 22 15.45 -6.79 12.63
CA ASN A 22 16.42 -6.76 13.72
C ASN A 22 15.93 -5.95 14.94
N ASP A 23 15.27 -4.82 14.69
CA ASP A 23 14.67 -3.99 15.73
C ASP A 23 13.36 -3.34 15.23
N PRO A 24 12.19 -3.83 15.70
CA PRO A 24 10.89 -3.31 15.29
C PRO A 24 10.49 -2.01 16.01
N SER A 25 11.31 -1.46 16.92
CA SER A 25 10.95 -0.26 17.69
C SER A 25 10.59 0.93 16.81
N GLU A 26 11.30 1.11 15.69
CA GLU A 26 11.02 2.16 14.71
C GLU A 26 9.66 1.97 14.02
N TRP A 27 9.25 0.72 13.78
CA TRP A 27 7.93 0.40 13.24
C TRP A 27 6.82 0.75 14.25
N TYR A 28 6.98 0.39 15.53
CA TYR A 28 6.00 0.73 16.57
C TYR A 28 5.87 2.24 16.77
N LEU A 29 6.99 2.97 16.75
CA LEU A 29 6.99 4.42 16.80
C LEU A 29 6.28 5.03 15.58
N TYR A 30 6.53 4.51 14.39
CA TYR A 30 5.84 4.94 13.17
C TYR A 30 4.32 4.78 13.32
N HIS A 31 3.83 3.62 13.75
CA HIS A 31 2.40 3.39 13.90
C HIS A 31 1.76 4.19 15.03
N THR A 32 2.48 4.46 16.12
CA THR A 32 2.00 5.37 17.17
C THR A 32 1.77 6.78 16.61
N LEU A 33 2.76 7.34 15.92
CA LEU A 33 2.67 8.67 15.34
C LEU A 33 1.63 8.75 14.20
N TYR A 34 1.51 7.69 13.40
CA TYR A 34 0.48 7.59 12.37
C TYR A 34 -0.93 7.59 12.98
N ARG A 35 -1.13 6.83 14.06
CA ARG A 35 -2.41 6.78 14.79
C ARG A 35 -2.80 8.15 15.34
N GLU A 36 -1.87 8.84 15.99
CA GLU A 36 -2.09 10.21 16.49
C GLU A 36 -2.39 11.19 15.35
N ALA A 37 -1.67 11.09 14.22
CA ALA A 37 -1.87 11.98 13.08
C ALA A 37 -3.27 11.86 12.47
N ARG A 38 -3.76 10.62 12.30
CA ARG A 38 -5.02 10.36 11.60
C ARG A 38 -6.27 10.71 12.42
N GLU A 39 -6.18 10.88 13.73
CA GLU A 39 -7.30 11.34 14.57
C GLU A 39 -7.86 12.70 14.12
N ALA A 40 -7.00 13.56 13.55
CA ALA A 40 -7.39 14.87 13.05
C ALA A 40 -7.79 14.88 11.56
N TRP A 41 -7.71 13.73 10.87
CA TRP A 41 -7.97 13.69 9.43
C TRP A 41 -9.48 13.58 9.15
N PRO A 42 -10.02 14.35 8.20
CA PRO A 42 -11.42 14.24 7.82
C PRO A 42 -11.76 12.94 7.07
N GLU A 43 -10.74 12.23 6.60
CA GLU A 43 -10.84 10.97 5.87
C GLU A 43 -9.55 10.17 6.09
N VAL A 44 -9.67 8.85 6.23
CA VAL A 44 -8.52 7.94 6.33
C VAL A 44 -8.55 6.96 5.14
N PRO A 45 -7.50 6.88 4.32
CA PRO A 45 -7.58 6.15 3.05
C PRO A 45 -7.96 4.66 3.14
N TYR A 46 -7.51 3.93 4.15
CA TYR A 46 -7.91 2.52 4.31
C TYR A 46 -9.41 2.37 4.59
N GLU A 47 -10.05 3.37 5.23
CA GLU A 47 -11.51 3.36 5.47
C GLU A 47 -12.29 3.54 4.16
N VAL A 48 -11.80 4.39 3.26
CA VAL A 48 -12.37 4.53 1.91
C VAL A 48 -12.30 3.22 1.14
N PHE A 49 -11.19 2.49 1.28
CA PHE A 49 -11.05 1.16 0.65
C PHE A 49 -11.93 0.10 1.30
N ILE A 50 -12.08 0.10 2.63
CA ILE A 50 -13.01 -0.79 3.35
C ILE A 50 -14.43 -0.63 2.80
N GLU A 51 -14.93 0.59 2.66
CA GLU A 51 -16.30 0.82 2.15
C GLU A 51 -16.49 0.30 0.73
N TRP A 52 -15.46 0.42 -0.12
CA TRP A 52 -15.50 -0.16 -1.46
C TRP A 52 -15.46 -1.69 -1.46
N LEU A 53 -14.67 -2.30 -0.56
CA LEU A 53 -14.53 -3.75 -0.43
C LEU A 53 -15.78 -4.42 0.14
N LYS A 54 -16.50 -3.77 1.08
CA LYS A 54 -17.76 -4.28 1.63
C LYS A 54 -18.82 -4.55 0.56
N ALA A 55 -18.83 -3.76 -0.51
CA ALA A 55 -19.70 -3.98 -1.66
C ALA A 55 -19.24 -5.14 -2.58
N ARG A 56 -18.07 -5.74 -2.31
CA ARG A 56 -17.38 -6.75 -3.13
C ARG A 56 -16.76 -7.85 -2.26
N PRO A 57 -17.56 -8.56 -1.43
CA PRO A 57 -17.03 -9.50 -0.43
C PRO A 57 -16.32 -10.73 -1.01
N HIS A 58 -16.51 -11.01 -2.31
CA HIS A 58 -15.92 -12.16 -3.00
C HIS A 58 -14.48 -11.93 -3.46
N LEU A 59 -13.97 -10.70 -3.42
CA LEU A 59 -12.62 -10.40 -3.90
C LEU A 59 -11.56 -10.89 -2.90
N VAL A 60 -10.48 -11.47 -3.42
CA VAL A 60 -9.25 -11.77 -2.71
C VAL A 60 -8.32 -10.55 -2.77
N VAL A 61 -7.97 -10.02 -1.61
CA VAL A 61 -7.29 -8.72 -1.47
C VAL A 61 -5.84 -8.94 -1.05
N GLY A 62 -4.91 -8.22 -1.67
CA GLY A 62 -3.58 -7.99 -1.09
C GLY A 62 -3.53 -6.59 -0.48
N ASP A 63 -3.22 -6.50 0.81
CA ASP A 63 -3.03 -5.24 1.53
C ASP A 63 -1.52 -5.01 1.72
N PHE A 64 -0.94 -4.20 0.83
CA PHE A 64 0.51 -3.98 0.73
C PHE A 64 0.93 -2.84 1.65
N GLY A 65 1.70 -3.16 2.70
CA GLY A 65 2.01 -2.21 3.78
C GLY A 65 0.82 -2.01 4.72
N CYS A 66 0.26 -3.12 5.20
CA CYS A 66 -0.99 -3.17 5.98
C CYS A 66 -0.89 -2.54 7.38
N GLY A 67 0.32 -2.31 7.89
CA GLY A 67 0.57 -1.72 9.19
C GLY A 67 -0.11 -2.48 10.33
N GLU A 68 -1.06 -1.81 10.97
CA GLU A 68 -1.83 -2.38 12.09
C GLU A 68 -2.93 -3.37 11.65
N ALA A 69 -2.97 -3.76 10.37
CA ALA A 69 -3.92 -4.73 9.81
C ALA A 69 -5.40 -4.35 9.98
N LEU A 70 -5.70 -3.05 9.93
CA LEU A 70 -7.05 -2.53 10.15
C LEU A 70 -8.03 -2.85 9.02
N LEU A 71 -7.51 -2.98 7.78
CA LEU A 71 -8.33 -3.32 6.62
C LEU A 71 -8.89 -4.74 6.76
N THR A 72 -8.04 -5.75 6.99
CA THR A 72 -8.46 -7.15 7.15
C THR A 72 -9.42 -7.34 8.32
N ALA A 73 -9.25 -6.59 9.43
CA ALA A 73 -10.15 -6.63 10.56
C ALA A 73 -11.56 -6.07 10.27
N SER A 74 -11.73 -5.33 9.17
CA SER A 74 -12.94 -4.53 8.89
C SER A 74 -13.74 -5.00 7.66
N VAL A 75 -13.29 -6.05 6.98
CA VAL A 75 -13.91 -6.57 5.76
C VAL A 75 -14.13 -8.08 5.84
N PRO A 76 -15.15 -8.63 5.16
CA PRO A 76 -15.36 -10.08 5.09
C PRO A 76 -14.47 -10.76 4.04
N ASN A 77 -13.72 -9.99 3.25
CA ASN A 77 -12.85 -10.49 2.19
C ASN A 77 -11.73 -11.39 2.74
N MET A 78 -11.26 -12.31 1.91
CA MET A 78 -9.96 -12.95 2.16
C MET A 78 -8.86 -11.93 1.87
N VAL A 79 -8.10 -11.53 2.91
CA VAL A 79 -7.04 -10.52 2.79
C VAL A 79 -5.69 -11.14 3.11
N TYR A 80 -4.74 -11.00 2.18
CA TYR A 80 -3.32 -11.22 2.41
C TYR A 80 -2.71 -9.89 2.86
N SER A 81 -2.41 -9.77 4.15
CA SER A 81 -1.84 -8.57 4.75
C SER A 81 -0.31 -8.66 4.78
N PHE A 82 0.38 -7.75 4.09
CA PHE A 82 1.84 -7.71 4.01
C PHE A 82 2.39 -6.50 4.76
N ASP A 83 3.39 -6.69 5.60
CA ASP A 83 4.14 -5.59 6.18
C ASP A 83 5.57 -6.04 6.55
N HIS A 84 6.48 -5.10 6.80
CA HIS A 84 7.82 -5.44 7.26
C HIS A 84 7.82 -6.05 8.67
N VAL A 85 6.80 -5.77 9.50
CA VAL A 85 6.63 -6.32 10.84
C VAL A 85 5.22 -6.87 11.00
N ALA A 86 5.09 -8.09 11.51
CA ALA A 86 3.79 -8.66 11.83
C ALA A 86 3.33 -8.22 13.23
N ILE A 87 2.25 -7.45 13.31
CA ILE A 87 1.63 -7.07 14.59
C ILE A 87 0.77 -8.19 15.19
N ASN A 88 0.34 -9.15 14.36
CA ASN A 88 -0.41 -10.34 14.75
C ASN A 88 -0.20 -11.45 13.72
N ASP A 89 -0.72 -12.66 14.02
CA ASP A 89 -0.56 -13.86 13.17
C ASP A 89 -1.23 -13.76 11.79
N GLY A 90 -2.11 -12.77 11.58
CA GLY A 90 -2.75 -12.49 10.30
C GLY A 90 -1.89 -11.67 9.33
N VAL A 91 -0.75 -11.15 9.78
CA VAL A 91 0.17 -10.36 8.95
C VAL A 91 1.36 -11.20 8.51
N ILE A 92 1.64 -11.21 7.22
CA ILE A 92 2.82 -11.81 6.63
C ILE A 92 3.97 -10.80 6.73
N ALA A 93 4.91 -11.04 7.66
CA ALA A 93 6.11 -10.24 7.80
C ALA A 93 7.06 -10.45 6.61
N VAL A 94 7.11 -9.51 5.68
CA VAL A 94 7.86 -9.63 4.42
C VAL A 94 8.26 -8.28 3.83
N ASP A 95 9.23 -8.28 2.91
CA ASP A 95 9.39 -7.18 1.97
C ASP A 95 8.34 -7.31 0.85
N MET A 96 7.41 -6.36 0.75
CA MET A 96 6.33 -6.41 -0.24
C MET A 96 6.81 -6.38 -1.69
N ALA A 97 8.09 -6.06 -1.95
CA ALA A 97 8.73 -6.20 -3.25
C ALA A 97 8.92 -7.66 -3.68
N GLN A 98 8.87 -8.62 -2.75
CA GLN A 98 9.09 -10.05 -3.03
C GLN A 98 8.40 -10.91 -1.96
N THR A 99 7.10 -11.18 -2.15
CA THR A 99 6.26 -11.90 -1.18
C THR A 99 6.51 -13.41 -1.16
N GLY A 100 7.01 -13.98 -2.26
CA GLY A 100 7.17 -15.43 -2.42
C GLY A 100 5.85 -16.21 -2.58
N LEU A 101 4.71 -15.53 -2.68
CA LEU A 101 3.41 -16.16 -2.92
C LEU A 101 3.24 -16.56 -4.40
N PRO A 102 2.32 -17.48 -4.74
CA PRO A 102 2.05 -17.85 -6.13
C PRO A 102 1.48 -16.68 -6.96
N ASP A 103 1.73 -16.71 -8.27
CA ASP A 103 1.20 -15.74 -9.23
C ASP A 103 -0.34 -15.80 -9.29
N GLY A 104 -0.97 -14.67 -9.60
CA GLY A 104 -2.39 -14.62 -9.97
C GLY A 104 -3.40 -14.95 -8.87
N ILE A 105 -3.01 -14.92 -7.59
CA ILE A 105 -3.88 -15.25 -6.47
C ILE A 105 -4.83 -14.11 -6.06
N LEU A 106 -4.50 -12.86 -6.39
CA LEU A 106 -5.25 -11.68 -5.97
C LEU A 106 -6.25 -11.20 -7.03
N ASP A 107 -7.40 -10.69 -6.57
CA ASP A 107 -8.33 -9.86 -7.36
C ASP A 107 -7.90 -8.39 -7.38
N VAL A 108 -7.50 -7.90 -6.21
CA VAL A 108 -7.21 -6.49 -5.97
C VAL A 108 -6.00 -6.34 -5.04
N ALA A 109 -5.11 -5.42 -5.37
CA ALA A 109 -4.00 -5.02 -4.53
C ALA A 109 -4.21 -3.57 -4.08
N ILE A 110 -4.09 -3.35 -2.78
CA ILE A 110 -4.33 -2.06 -2.13
C ILE A 110 -3.01 -1.54 -1.58
N PHE A 111 -2.73 -0.28 -1.90
CA PHE A 111 -1.63 0.49 -1.33
C PHE A 111 -2.24 1.72 -0.65
N SER A 112 -2.29 1.70 0.68
CA SER A 112 -2.86 2.78 1.48
C SER A 112 -1.75 3.48 2.26
N LEU A 113 -1.20 4.57 1.69
CA LEU A 113 -0.09 5.33 2.26
C LEU A 113 1.21 4.52 2.41
N SER A 114 1.40 3.54 1.53
CA SER A 114 2.42 2.50 1.68
C SER A 114 3.47 2.49 0.56
N LEU A 115 3.41 3.42 -0.40
CA LEU A 115 4.46 3.58 -1.42
C LEU A 115 5.69 4.29 -0.84
N MET A 116 6.32 3.64 0.15
CA MET A 116 7.44 4.13 0.91
C MET A 116 8.71 3.35 0.56
N GLY A 117 9.65 4.01 -0.13
CA GLY A 117 10.98 3.48 -0.41
C GLY A 117 11.53 3.89 -1.77
N ALA A 118 12.83 3.70 -1.95
CA ALA A 118 13.52 4.11 -3.17
C ALA A 118 13.18 3.22 -4.38
N ASN A 119 12.50 2.09 -4.16
CA ASN A 119 12.20 1.06 -5.14
C ASN A 119 10.70 0.73 -5.23
N VAL A 120 9.84 1.76 -5.15
CA VAL A 120 8.37 1.62 -5.27
C VAL A 120 7.92 0.87 -6.52
N GLU A 121 8.67 0.95 -7.62
CA GLU A 121 8.39 0.19 -8.85
C GLU A 121 8.40 -1.33 -8.61
N ASP A 122 9.30 -1.82 -7.74
CA ASP A 122 9.37 -3.24 -7.38
C ASP A 122 8.08 -3.69 -6.66
N TYR A 123 7.44 -2.80 -5.88
CA TYR A 123 6.20 -3.13 -5.14
C TYR A 123 5.04 -3.30 -6.12
N LEU A 124 4.97 -2.45 -7.13
CA LEU A 124 3.94 -2.53 -8.16
C LEU A 124 4.16 -3.72 -9.09
N LEU A 125 5.41 -4.07 -9.41
CA LEU A 125 5.72 -5.28 -10.17
C LEU A 125 5.32 -6.55 -9.42
N GLU A 126 5.54 -6.61 -8.11
CA GLU A 126 5.10 -7.74 -7.29
C GLU A 126 3.57 -7.80 -7.18
N ALA A 127 2.88 -6.65 -7.04
CA ALA A 127 1.43 -6.61 -7.14
C ALA A 127 0.93 -7.07 -8.51
N TYR A 128 1.59 -6.67 -9.60
CA TYR A 128 1.26 -7.13 -10.95
C TYR A 128 1.37 -8.65 -11.04
N ARG A 129 2.43 -9.27 -10.50
CA ARG A 129 2.62 -10.73 -10.49
C ARG A 129 1.53 -11.44 -9.69
N LEU A 130 1.18 -10.92 -8.51
CA LEU A 130 0.16 -11.52 -7.65
C LEU A 130 -1.27 -11.33 -8.16
N LEU A 131 -1.54 -10.30 -8.94
CA LEU A 131 -2.87 -10.06 -9.53
C LEU A 131 -3.16 -11.04 -10.67
N ARG A 132 -4.37 -11.61 -10.69
CA ARG A 132 -4.89 -12.33 -11.87
C ARG A 132 -5.10 -11.37 -13.05
N LEU A 133 -5.28 -11.92 -14.26
CA LEU A 133 -5.70 -11.12 -15.41
C LEU A 133 -6.96 -10.30 -15.07
N ASP A 134 -7.01 -9.05 -15.53
CA ASP A 134 -8.06 -8.07 -15.19
C ASP A 134 -8.12 -7.66 -13.70
N GLY A 135 -7.14 -8.08 -12.91
CA GLY A 135 -6.95 -7.65 -11.53
C GLY A 135 -6.68 -6.14 -11.43
N ARG A 136 -6.91 -5.57 -10.25
CA ARG A 136 -6.85 -4.11 -10.04
C ARG A 136 -5.84 -3.72 -8.97
N ILE A 137 -5.19 -2.58 -9.17
CA ILE A 137 -4.54 -1.87 -8.07
C ILE A 137 -5.38 -0.67 -7.66
N ARG A 138 -5.41 -0.40 -6.35
CA ARG A 138 -5.98 0.82 -5.77
C ARG A 138 -4.94 1.47 -4.87
N ILE A 139 -4.55 2.68 -5.20
CA ILE A 139 -3.49 3.41 -4.51
C ILE A 139 -4.10 4.66 -3.88
N ALA A 140 -3.78 4.92 -2.62
CA ALA A 140 -4.02 6.20 -1.97
C ALA A 140 -2.74 6.71 -1.33
N GLU A 141 -2.40 7.96 -1.63
CA GLU A 141 -1.14 8.56 -1.21
C GLU A 141 -1.31 10.03 -0.81
N PRO A 142 -0.43 10.62 0.04
CA PRO A 142 -0.54 12.02 0.44
C PRO A 142 -0.40 12.93 -0.79
N ALA A 143 -1.42 13.76 -1.04
CA ALA A 143 -1.45 14.69 -2.16
C ALA A 143 -0.25 15.65 -2.10
N GLY A 144 0.13 16.13 -0.91
CA GLY A 144 1.29 17.01 -0.74
C GLY A 144 2.60 16.44 -1.29
N HIS A 145 2.80 15.12 -1.26
CA HIS A 145 3.97 14.47 -1.85
C HIS A 145 3.83 14.33 -3.37
N TRP A 146 2.65 13.98 -3.85
CA TRP A 146 2.43 13.56 -5.24
C TRP A 146 1.77 14.59 -6.15
N ARG A 147 1.50 15.82 -5.68
CA ARG A 147 1.01 16.92 -6.52
C ARG A 147 2.06 17.35 -7.56
N HIS A 148 1.58 18.03 -8.61
CA HIS A 148 2.39 18.64 -9.66
C HIS A 148 3.35 17.64 -10.33
N ASP A 149 4.64 17.96 -10.42
CA ASP A 149 5.64 17.19 -11.18
C ASP A 149 5.78 15.75 -10.70
N ARG A 150 5.48 15.46 -9.43
CA ARG A 150 5.57 14.09 -8.89
C ARG A 150 4.39 13.22 -9.30
N GLN A 151 3.25 13.80 -9.64
CA GLN A 151 2.09 13.02 -10.10
C GLN A 151 2.45 12.27 -11.38
N HIS A 152 3.12 12.95 -12.31
CA HIS A 152 3.58 12.33 -13.56
C HIS A 152 4.57 11.19 -13.32
N VAL A 153 5.40 11.29 -12.28
CA VAL A 153 6.31 10.21 -11.87
C VAL A 153 5.52 9.01 -11.37
N LEU A 154 4.54 9.19 -10.48
CA LEU A 154 3.69 8.10 -9.99
C LEU A 154 2.98 7.39 -11.15
N LEU A 155 2.33 8.16 -12.03
CA LEU A 155 1.60 7.59 -13.17
C LEU A 155 2.53 6.88 -14.16
N ARG A 156 3.78 7.33 -14.29
CA ARG A 156 4.79 6.61 -15.11
C ARG A 156 5.17 5.29 -14.47
N ILE A 157 5.42 5.25 -13.16
CA ILE A 157 5.78 4.01 -12.45
C ILE A 157 4.63 3.00 -12.53
N ILE A 158 3.39 3.44 -12.35
CA ILE A 158 2.19 2.60 -12.50
C ILE A 158 2.11 1.99 -13.91
N ARG A 159 2.32 2.79 -14.96
CA ARG A 159 2.29 2.29 -16.35
C ARG A 159 3.45 1.36 -16.67
N ASN A 160 4.66 1.67 -16.19
CA ASN A 160 5.83 0.82 -16.40
C ASN A 160 5.66 -0.55 -15.75
N ALA A 161 4.96 -0.62 -14.61
CA ALA A 161 4.63 -1.87 -13.94
C ALA A 161 3.53 -2.69 -14.67
N GLY A 162 2.99 -2.20 -15.79
CA GLY A 162 2.00 -2.92 -16.60
C GLY A 162 0.54 -2.58 -16.28
N PHE A 163 0.27 -1.42 -15.67
CA PHE A 163 -1.10 -1.02 -15.33
C PHE A 163 -1.64 0.10 -16.22
N GLU A 164 -2.91 -0.02 -16.60
CA GLU A 164 -3.68 1.02 -17.28
C GLU A 164 -4.61 1.74 -16.31
N LEU A 165 -4.62 3.07 -16.32
CA LEU A 165 -5.43 3.86 -15.40
C LEU A 165 -6.93 3.72 -15.70
N ILE A 166 -7.72 3.54 -14.64
CA ILE A 166 -9.18 3.60 -14.69
C ILE A 166 -9.60 5.04 -14.34
N GLY A 167 -9.83 5.85 -15.36
CA GLY A 167 -10.24 7.25 -15.18
C GLY A 167 -9.09 8.16 -14.75
N ALA A 168 -9.45 9.29 -14.14
CA ALA A 168 -8.49 10.31 -13.68
C ALA A 168 -8.08 10.09 -12.22
N VAL A 169 -6.91 10.61 -11.83
CA VAL A 169 -6.50 10.69 -10.43
C VAL A 169 -7.51 11.55 -9.66
N ALA A 170 -8.11 10.98 -8.63
CA ALA A 170 -9.06 11.69 -7.78
C ALA A 170 -8.33 12.35 -6.61
N GLU A 171 -8.49 13.66 -6.43
CA GLU A 171 -7.98 14.37 -5.26
C GLU A 171 -9.11 14.58 -4.25
N ARG A 172 -8.91 14.11 -3.02
CA ARG A 172 -9.89 14.26 -1.93
C ARG A 172 -9.15 14.72 -0.68
N GLY A 173 -9.35 15.99 -0.31
CA GLY A 173 -8.68 16.61 0.83
C GLY A 173 -7.15 16.51 0.71
N SER A 174 -6.54 15.82 1.67
CA SER A 174 -5.07 15.65 1.75
C SER A 174 -4.51 14.48 0.96
N PHE A 175 -5.36 13.73 0.24
CA PHE A 175 -4.98 12.48 -0.44
C PHE A 175 -5.32 12.50 -1.92
N ILE A 176 -4.52 11.78 -2.70
CA ILE A 176 -4.85 11.37 -4.06
C ILE A 176 -5.21 9.90 -4.09
N TYR A 177 -6.10 9.52 -5.01
CA TYR A 177 -6.52 8.16 -5.25
C TYR A 177 -6.32 7.80 -6.72
N VAL A 178 -5.72 6.64 -6.96
CA VAL A 178 -5.47 6.11 -8.29
C VAL A 178 -6.02 4.69 -8.38
N ASP A 179 -6.86 4.45 -9.38
CA ASP A 179 -7.35 3.13 -9.73
C ASP A 179 -6.73 2.72 -11.07
N ALA A 180 -6.22 1.50 -11.17
CA ALA A 180 -5.64 0.98 -12.41
C ALA A 180 -5.90 -0.53 -12.58
N LEU A 181 -5.99 -0.98 -13.83
CA LEU A 181 -6.17 -2.37 -14.24
C LEU A 181 -4.85 -2.97 -14.67
N LYS A 182 -4.65 -4.24 -14.35
CA LYS A 182 -3.59 -5.06 -14.92
C LYS A 182 -3.85 -5.20 -16.43
N SER A 183 -2.94 -4.65 -17.25
CA SER A 183 -2.96 -4.78 -18.72
C SER A 183 -2.08 -5.92 -19.23
#